data_AF-A0A2E4FBU4-F1
#
_entry.id   AF-A0A2E4FBU4-F1
#
_cell.length_a   1.000
_cell.length_b   1.000
_cell.length_c   1.000
_cell.angle_alpha   90.00
_cell.angle_beta   90.00
_cell.angle_gamma   90.00
#
_symmetry.space_group_name_H-M   'P 1'
#
loop_
_entity.id
_entity.type
_entity.pdbx_description
1 polymer ?
#
loop_
_entity_poly.entity_id
_entity_poly.type
_entity_poly.pdbx_seq_one_letter_code
_entity_poly.pdbx_strand_id
1 'polypeptide(L)'
;MDLDASGGALVGDPRFVTNANWQSFSNNVEVGTQGSGTEKGLAAAQMALSLPNTSDTGVACNTSAECEPEQCVEGICGGPNRGFLRKDASLEVVFVSDEEDQSPSDLNFYINFFKNMKGFFNENLFHAHAIVGPSGGCSSGDGDAEAGNRYMDLANATGGNIISICDPNWAQGLASIGEIAFGLKVQFFLSRVADPPTITVTVAGAPCAGTSGGAANWAYDESSNSVVFEENGGCMPTPGQEIVIEYDTLCFLE
;
A
#
# COMPACT_ATOMS: atom_id res chain seq x y z
N MET A 1 -7.45 -0.61 -26.74
CA MET A 1 -6.13 -0.56 -26.09
C MET A 1 -5.71 -2.00 -25.94
N ASP A 2 -4.61 -2.40 -26.57
CA ASP A 2 -4.11 -3.77 -26.42
C ASP A 2 -3.49 -3.88 -25.01
N LEU A 3 -4.24 -4.48 -24.08
CA LEU A 3 -3.87 -4.58 -22.67
C LEU A 3 -2.60 -5.44 -22.48
N ASP A 4 -2.32 -6.34 -23.42
CA ASP A 4 -1.11 -7.18 -23.40
C ASP A 4 0.16 -6.39 -23.80
N ALA A 5 0.01 -5.38 -24.68
CA ALA A 5 1.10 -4.48 -25.06
C ALA A 5 1.40 -3.39 -24.01
N SER A 6 0.48 -3.16 -23.08
CA SER A 6 0.53 -2.09 -22.06
C SER A 6 0.62 -2.65 -20.63
N GLY A 7 1.14 -3.86 -20.46
CA GLY A 7 1.04 -4.64 -19.21
C GLY A 7 1.33 -3.83 -17.95
N GLY A 8 0.30 -3.66 -17.11
CA GLY A 8 0.37 -2.95 -15.82
C GLY A 8 0.17 -1.43 -15.89
N ALA A 9 -0.09 -0.82 -17.05
CA ALA A 9 -0.47 0.59 -17.10
C ALA A 9 -1.80 0.82 -16.36
N LEU A 10 -1.83 1.77 -15.43
CA LEU A 10 -3.03 2.14 -14.70
C LEU A 10 -3.99 2.90 -15.63
N VAL A 11 -5.28 2.58 -15.51
CA VAL A 11 -6.35 3.14 -16.35
C VAL A 11 -7.24 4.05 -15.50
N GLY A 12 -7.64 5.18 -16.08
CA GLY A 12 -8.54 6.15 -15.47
C GLY A 12 -8.29 7.57 -15.98
N ASP A 13 -9.36 8.36 -16.10
CA ASP A 13 -9.29 9.78 -16.44
C ASP A 13 -10.12 10.59 -15.44
N PRO A 14 -9.51 11.45 -14.60
CA PRO A 14 -8.07 11.74 -14.54
C PRO A 14 -7.25 10.57 -13.98
N ARG A 15 -5.95 10.57 -14.27
CA ARG A 15 -4.98 9.56 -13.79
C ARG A 15 -5.01 9.37 -12.28
N PHE A 16 -5.23 10.46 -11.54
CA PHE A 16 -5.39 10.45 -10.09
C PHE A 16 -6.66 11.17 -9.70
N VAL A 17 -7.38 10.54 -8.79
CA VAL A 17 -8.55 11.12 -8.15
C VAL A 17 -8.16 11.67 -6.79
N THR A 18 -8.74 12.79 -6.43
CA THR A 18 -8.53 13.57 -5.20
C THR A 18 -9.89 13.88 -4.60
N ASN A 19 -9.91 14.42 -3.38
CA ASN A 19 -11.17 14.88 -2.76
C ASN A 19 -11.92 15.93 -3.60
N ALA A 20 -11.21 16.68 -4.46
CA ALA A 20 -11.82 17.70 -5.31
C ALA A 20 -12.54 17.14 -6.55
N ASN A 21 -12.22 15.92 -6.98
CA ASN A 21 -12.74 15.31 -8.21
C ASN A 21 -13.12 13.83 -8.03
N TRP A 22 -13.50 13.45 -6.80
CA TRP A 22 -13.78 12.08 -6.40
C TRP A 22 -14.85 11.38 -7.26
N GLN A 23 -15.78 12.15 -7.84
CA GLN A 23 -16.85 11.63 -8.69
C GLN A 23 -16.31 10.88 -9.91
N SER A 24 -15.12 11.25 -10.39
CA SER A 24 -14.45 10.56 -11.52
C SER A 24 -14.06 9.12 -11.17
N PHE A 25 -13.96 8.80 -9.87
CA PHE A 25 -13.69 7.43 -9.42
C PHE A 25 -14.72 6.44 -9.94
N SER A 26 -16.00 6.81 -9.98
CA SER A 26 -17.06 5.92 -10.47
C SER A 26 -16.82 5.47 -11.90
N ASN A 27 -16.28 6.33 -12.76
CA ASN A 27 -15.96 5.98 -14.14
C ASN A 27 -14.65 5.18 -14.20
N ASN A 28 -13.67 5.52 -13.36
CA ASN A 28 -12.37 4.86 -13.35
C ASN A 28 -12.43 3.40 -12.88
N VAL A 29 -13.44 3.03 -12.08
CA VAL A 29 -13.62 1.65 -11.59
C VAL A 29 -14.46 0.78 -12.52
N GLU A 30 -15.00 1.32 -13.62
CA GLU A 30 -15.67 0.53 -14.67
C GLU A 30 -14.62 -0.20 -15.53
N VAL A 31 -13.91 -1.14 -14.92
CA VAL A 31 -12.85 -1.96 -15.53
C VAL A 31 -13.25 -3.45 -15.51
N GLY A 32 -12.48 -4.30 -16.17
CA GLY A 32 -12.69 -5.76 -16.11
C GLY A 32 -13.70 -6.33 -17.12
N THR A 33 -14.19 -5.53 -18.08
CA THR A 33 -15.07 -6.03 -19.16
C THR A 33 -14.30 -6.68 -20.32
N GLN A 34 -12.98 -6.58 -20.32
CA GLN A 34 -12.06 -7.14 -21.32
C GLN A 34 -10.77 -7.58 -20.63
N GLY A 35 -10.20 -8.73 -21.01
CA GLY A 35 -8.98 -9.25 -20.39
C GLY A 35 -8.67 -10.69 -20.78
N SER A 36 -7.65 -11.25 -20.14
CA SER A 36 -7.28 -12.67 -20.28
C SER A 36 -8.32 -13.56 -19.61
N GLY A 37 -8.58 -14.75 -20.18
CA GLY A 37 -9.39 -15.80 -19.52
C GLY A 37 -8.66 -16.52 -18.37
N THR A 38 -7.69 -15.86 -17.76
CA THR A 38 -6.96 -16.33 -16.57
C THR A 38 -6.75 -15.13 -15.68
N GLU A 39 -7.23 -15.19 -14.45
CA GLU A 39 -7.02 -14.11 -13.50
C GLU A 39 -5.56 -14.07 -13.03
N LYS A 40 -4.92 -12.91 -13.19
CA LYS A 40 -3.50 -12.70 -12.82
C LYS A 40 -3.34 -11.39 -12.08
N GLY A 41 -4.24 -11.13 -11.13
CA GLY A 41 -4.28 -9.87 -10.39
C GLY A 41 -2.95 -9.57 -9.70
N LEU A 42 -2.31 -10.58 -9.09
CA LEU A 42 -1.03 -10.39 -8.40
C LEU A 42 0.09 -9.97 -9.36
N ALA A 43 0.21 -10.62 -10.52
CA ALA A 43 1.18 -10.26 -11.54
C ALA A 43 0.86 -8.89 -12.17
N ALA A 44 -0.42 -8.58 -12.40
CA ALA A 44 -0.85 -7.30 -12.94
C ALA A 44 -0.48 -6.14 -11.99
N ALA A 45 -0.78 -6.29 -10.69
CA ALA A 45 -0.40 -5.33 -9.67
C ALA A 45 1.13 -5.21 -9.55
N GLN A 46 1.86 -6.33 -9.57
CA GLN A 46 3.32 -6.32 -9.56
C GLN A 46 3.89 -5.54 -10.76
N MET A 47 3.38 -5.78 -11.98
CA MET A 47 3.80 -5.04 -13.17
C MET A 47 3.46 -3.55 -13.07
N ALA A 48 2.27 -3.20 -12.57
CA ALA A 48 1.85 -1.81 -12.41
C ALA A 48 2.75 -1.03 -11.45
N LEU A 49 3.31 -1.69 -10.45
CA LEU A 49 4.15 -1.09 -9.43
C LEU A 49 5.66 -1.19 -9.72
N SER A 50 6.05 -1.86 -10.81
CA SER A 50 7.44 -2.08 -11.18
C SER A 50 7.92 -1.13 -12.29
N LEU A 51 9.24 -1.03 -12.45
CA LEU A 51 9.81 -0.49 -13.68
C LEU A 51 9.46 -1.40 -14.88
N PRO A 52 9.26 -0.84 -16.08
CA PRO A 52 9.39 0.58 -16.43
C PRO A 52 8.14 1.41 -16.10
N ASN A 53 7.03 0.81 -15.68
CA ASN A 53 5.75 1.51 -15.48
C ASN A 53 5.85 2.67 -14.48
N THR A 54 6.60 2.50 -13.41
CA THR A 54 6.79 3.52 -12.36
C THR A 54 7.99 4.43 -12.57
N SER A 55 8.67 4.35 -13.73
CA SER A 55 9.85 5.15 -14.02
C SER A 55 9.56 6.65 -13.95
N ASP A 56 10.44 7.41 -13.29
CA ASP A 56 10.46 8.86 -13.25
C ASP A 56 11.90 9.34 -13.49
N THR A 57 12.18 9.86 -14.68
CA THR A 57 13.54 10.27 -15.07
C THR A 57 13.89 11.69 -14.63
N GLY A 58 12.89 12.51 -14.31
CA GLY A 58 13.06 13.94 -14.09
C GLY A 58 13.44 14.74 -15.35
N VAL A 59 13.50 14.11 -16.53
CA VAL A 59 13.81 14.80 -17.80
C VAL A 59 12.55 15.48 -18.32
N ALA A 60 12.60 16.80 -18.51
CA ALA A 60 11.49 17.55 -19.06
C ALA A 60 11.23 17.19 -20.53
N CYS A 61 9.95 17.14 -20.92
CA CYS A 61 9.53 16.83 -22.29
C CYS A 61 8.26 17.61 -22.66
N ASN A 62 8.02 17.74 -23.97
CA ASN A 62 6.75 18.24 -24.51
C ASN A 62 5.97 17.16 -25.26
N THR A 63 6.67 16.18 -25.82
CA THR A 63 6.09 15.09 -26.61
C THR A 63 6.74 13.75 -26.25
N SER A 64 6.01 12.64 -26.37
CA SER A 64 6.55 11.31 -26.04
C SER A 64 7.72 10.88 -26.96
N ALA A 65 7.84 11.48 -28.14
CA ALA A 65 8.99 11.25 -29.04
C ALA A 65 10.33 11.69 -28.44
N GLU A 66 10.32 12.52 -27.39
CA GLU A 66 11.52 12.95 -26.65
C GLU A 66 11.96 11.94 -25.58
N CYS A 67 11.14 10.92 -25.27
CA CYS A 67 11.30 10.07 -24.09
C CYS A 67 11.59 8.59 -24.37
N GLU A 68 11.77 8.20 -25.64
CA GLU A 68 11.89 6.78 -26.05
C GLU A 68 12.90 5.98 -25.21
N PRO A 69 12.52 4.81 -24.64
CA PRO A 69 11.28 4.05 -24.85
C PRO A 69 10.11 4.43 -23.93
N GLU A 70 10.28 5.44 -23.07
CA GLU A 70 9.26 5.96 -22.17
C GLU A 70 8.33 6.95 -22.88
N GLN A 71 7.39 7.54 -22.15
CA GLN A 71 6.47 8.54 -22.68
C GLN A 71 6.52 9.83 -21.89
N CYS A 72 6.05 10.92 -22.50
CA CYS A 72 5.98 12.21 -21.84
C CYS A 72 4.73 12.27 -20.96
N VAL A 73 4.91 12.18 -19.64
CA VAL A 73 3.84 12.16 -18.65
C VAL A 73 3.89 13.45 -17.83
N GLU A 74 2.89 14.32 -18.02
CA GLU A 74 2.79 15.62 -17.32
C GLU A 74 4.07 16.47 -17.49
N GLY A 75 4.68 16.42 -18.68
CA GLY A 75 5.87 17.19 -19.02
C GLY A 75 7.19 16.58 -18.53
N ILE A 76 7.18 15.34 -18.04
CA ILE A 76 8.38 14.61 -17.62
C ILE A 76 8.41 13.22 -18.28
N CYS A 77 9.56 12.80 -18.79
CA CYS A 77 9.76 11.46 -19.33
C CYS A 77 9.65 10.41 -18.22
N GLY A 78 8.79 9.42 -18.42
CA GLY A 78 8.60 8.34 -17.47
C GLY A 78 7.64 7.27 -17.96
N GLY A 79 7.46 6.25 -17.13
CA GLY A 79 6.50 5.18 -17.39
C GLY A 79 5.04 5.66 -17.27
N PRO A 80 4.07 4.89 -17.79
CA PRO A 80 2.64 5.19 -17.67
C PRO A 80 2.13 5.48 -16.26
N ASN A 81 2.76 4.90 -15.23
CA ASN A 81 2.35 5.03 -13.83
C ASN A 81 3.23 6.02 -13.07
N ARG A 82 4.03 6.83 -13.77
CA ARG A 82 4.85 7.89 -13.16
C ARG A 82 4.01 8.76 -12.23
N GLY A 83 4.49 8.94 -11.01
CA GLY A 83 3.85 9.76 -9.97
C GLY A 83 2.80 9.04 -9.11
N PHE A 84 2.44 7.79 -9.44
CA PHE A 84 1.49 7.01 -8.62
C PHE A 84 2.09 6.63 -7.26
N LEU A 85 3.28 6.05 -7.26
CA LEU A 85 3.97 5.65 -6.04
C LEU A 85 4.63 6.85 -5.36
N ARG A 86 4.06 7.27 -4.22
CA ARG A 86 4.62 8.33 -3.37
C ARG A 86 5.31 7.71 -2.17
N LYS A 87 6.52 8.18 -1.84
CA LYS A 87 7.34 7.62 -0.75
C LYS A 87 6.63 7.61 0.60
N ASP A 88 5.96 8.72 0.95
CA ASP A 88 5.39 8.93 2.28
C ASP A 88 3.90 8.63 2.40
N ALA A 89 3.23 8.22 1.31
CA ALA A 89 1.82 7.82 1.34
C ALA A 89 1.68 6.32 1.61
N SER A 90 0.62 5.89 2.29
CA SER A 90 0.22 4.46 2.25
C SER A 90 -0.13 4.06 0.82
N LEU A 91 0.09 2.78 0.51
CA LEU A 91 -0.30 2.15 -0.74
C LEU A 91 -1.28 1.03 -0.43
N GLU A 92 -2.53 1.23 -0.82
CA GLU A 92 -3.58 0.22 -0.67
C GLU A 92 -3.89 -0.40 -2.03
N VAL A 93 -3.89 -1.72 -2.09
CA VAL A 93 -4.23 -2.47 -3.31
C VAL A 93 -5.44 -3.33 -3.03
N VAL A 94 -6.55 -3.06 -3.73
CA VAL A 94 -7.78 -3.85 -3.62
C VAL A 94 -7.88 -4.78 -4.81
N PHE A 95 -7.81 -6.08 -4.58
CA PHE A 95 -8.09 -7.10 -5.58
C PHE A 95 -9.57 -7.41 -5.58
N VAL A 96 -10.18 -7.43 -6.76
CA VAL A 96 -11.59 -7.81 -6.97
C VAL A 96 -11.62 -8.89 -8.05
N SER A 97 -12.11 -10.07 -7.70
CA SER A 97 -12.02 -11.28 -8.53
C SER A 97 -13.14 -12.26 -8.20
N ASP A 98 -13.74 -12.87 -9.21
CA ASP A 98 -14.65 -14.01 -9.06
C ASP A 98 -13.95 -15.36 -9.24
N GLU A 99 -12.67 -15.41 -9.60
CA GLU A 99 -11.86 -16.64 -9.65
C GLU A 99 -10.61 -16.59 -8.74
N GLU A 100 -9.81 -17.66 -8.78
CA GLU A 100 -8.52 -17.78 -8.09
C GLU A 100 -7.38 -17.15 -8.91
N ASP A 101 -6.39 -16.55 -8.23
CA ASP A 101 -5.21 -15.98 -8.90
C ASP A 101 -4.31 -17.07 -9.52
N GLN A 102 -4.12 -16.99 -10.83
CA GLN A 102 -3.26 -17.84 -11.63
C GLN A 102 -1.95 -17.12 -12.00
N SER A 103 -1.51 -16.16 -11.19
CA SER A 103 -0.24 -15.48 -11.42
C SER A 103 0.94 -16.48 -11.30
N PRO A 104 1.97 -16.36 -12.17
CA PRO A 104 2.93 -17.43 -12.40
C PRO A 104 3.92 -17.68 -11.24
N SER A 105 4.16 -16.69 -10.37
CA SER A 105 5.10 -16.85 -9.25
C SER A 105 4.39 -17.36 -7.99
N ASP A 106 5.15 -17.87 -7.03
CA ASP A 106 4.61 -18.29 -5.73
C ASP A 106 4.08 -17.10 -4.91
N LEU A 107 3.13 -17.34 -4.01
CA LEU A 107 2.55 -16.31 -3.16
C LEU A 107 3.62 -15.56 -2.32
N ASN A 108 4.60 -16.27 -1.77
CA ASN A 108 5.68 -15.66 -0.99
C ASN A 108 6.52 -14.65 -1.79
N PHE A 109 6.66 -14.84 -3.10
CA PHE A 109 7.30 -13.85 -3.95
C PHE A 109 6.50 -12.55 -3.95
N TYR A 110 5.18 -12.62 -4.13
CA TYR A 110 4.30 -11.44 -4.15
C TYR A 110 4.23 -10.74 -2.79
N ILE A 111 4.10 -11.50 -1.69
CA ILE A 111 4.13 -10.94 -0.32
C ILE A 111 5.41 -10.14 -0.12
N ASN A 112 6.57 -10.73 -0.43
CA ASN A 112 7.85 -10.06 -0.28
C ASN A 112 7.98 -8.86 -1.21
N PHE A 113 7.57 -8.97 -2.47
CA PHE A 113 7.58 -7.86 -3.43
C PHE A 113 6.80 -6.66 -2.88
N PHE A 114 5.54 -6.86 -2.49
CA PHE A 114 4.70 -5.76 -2.07
C PHE A 114 5.11 -5.16 -0.72
N LYS A 115 5.49 -5.97 0.28
CA LYS A 115 6.04 -5.44 1.54
C LYS A 115 7.30 -4.60 1.32
N ASN A 116 8.15 -4.99 0.38
CA ASN A 116 9.36 -4.23 0.07
C ASN A 116 9.10 -2.91 -0.67
N MET A 117 7.95 -2.73 -1.34
CA MET A 117 7.62 -1.49 -2.07
C MET A 117 7.65 -0.25 -1.17
N LYS A 118 7.25 -0.43 0.09
CA LYS A 118 7.18 0.62 1.10
C LYS A 118 8.22 0.46 2.19
N GLY A 119 9.12 -0.52 2.04
CA GLY A 119 10.05 -0.99 3.05
C GLY A 119 9.41 -2.06 3.91
N PHE A 120 10.07 -3.21 4.02
CA PHE A 120 9.52 -4.42 4.63
C PHE A 120 8.92 -4.23 6.03
N PHE A 121 9.52 -3.34 6.83
CA PHE A 121 9.09 -3.07 8.19
C PHE A 121 8.04 -1.95 8.30
N ASN A 122 7.70 -1.24 7.22
CA ASN A 122 6.65 -0.23 7.25
C ASN A 122 5.28 -0.89 7.11
N GLU A 123 4.87 -1.68 8.10
CA GLU A 123 3.67 -2.52 8.01
C GLU A 123 2.38 -1.70 7.76
N ASN A 124 2.34 -0.44 8.20
CA ASN A 124 1.20 0.46 7.99
C ASN A 124 1.24 1.24 6.66
N LEU A 125 2.26 1.06 5.82
CA LEU A 125 2.37 1.77 4.54
C LEU A 125 1.94 0.94 3.34
N PHE A 126 1.66 -0.35 3.52
CA PHE A 126 1.15 -1.21 2.46
C PHE A 126 0.17 -2.25 3.01
N HIS A 127 -1.03 -2.28 2.46
CA HIS A 127 -1.95 -3.40 2.62
C HIS A 127 -2.53 -3.84 1.28
N ALA A 128 -2.68 -5.15 1.13
CA ALA A 128 -3.49 -5.75 0.08
C ALA A 128 -4.84 -6.13 0.68
N HIS A 129 -5.94 -5.79 0.00
CA HIS A 129 -7.29 -6.20 0.36
C HIS A 129 -7.84 -7.12 -0.73
N ALA A 130 -8.75 -8.00 -0.36
CA ALA A 130 -9.37 -8.95 -1.27
C ALA A 130 -10.89 -8.83 -1.19
N ILE A 131 -11.53 -8.58 -2.33
CA ILE A 131 -12.97 -8.71 -2.53
C ILE A 131 -13.17 -9.88 -3.47
N VAL A 132 -13.30 -11.08 -2.90
CA VAL A 132 -13.24 -12.35 -3.65
C VAL A 132 -14.24 -13.36 -3.10
N GLY A 133 -14.43 -14.50 -3.76
CA GLY A 133 -15.16 -15.61 -3.16
C GLY A 133 -14.40 -16.15 -1.93
N PRO A 134 -15.10 -16.41 -0.79
CA PRO A 134 -14.48 -16.96 0.41
C PRO A 134 -14.03 -18.41 0.19
N SER A 135 -13.41 -19.01 1.21
CA SER A 135 -13.03 -20.43 1.14
C SER A 135 -14.27 -21.31 0.88
N GLY A 136 -14.26 -22.04 -0.24
CA GLY A 136 -15.41 -22.80 -0.74
C GLY A 136 -16.29 -22.08 -1.77
N GLY A 137 -15.96 -20.84 -2.14
CA GLY A 137 -16.70 -20.02 -3.09
C GLY A 137 -17.96 -19.38 -2.52
N CYS A 138 -18.69 -18.66 -3.35
CA CYS A 138 -20.00 -18.10 -3.00
C CYS A 138 -20.91 -17.93 -4.24
N SER A 139 -22.18 -17.68 -3.98
CA SER A 139 -23.20 -17.40 -5.00
C SER A 139 -24.04 -16.21 -4.58
N SER A 140 -24.40 -15.35 -5.52
CA SER A 140 -25.30 -14.20 -5.33
C SER A 140 -26.29 -14.08 -6.48
N GLY A 141 -27.13 -13.04 -6.47
CA GLY A 141 -28.00 -12.72 -7.61
C GLY A 141 -27.25 -12.27 -8.86
N ASP A 142 -25.98 -11.88 -8.71
CA ASP A 142 -25.14 -11.29 -9.76
C ASP A 142 -24.12 -12.28 -10.33
N GLY A 143 -23.98 -13.47 -9.74
CA GLY A 143 -23.08 -14.52 -10.22
C GLY A 143 -22.62 -15.49 -9.15
N ASP A 144 -21.82 -16.47 -9.57
CA ASP A 144 -21.08 -17.37 -8.70
C ASP A 144 -19.60 -16.93 -8.71
N ALA A 145 -18.91 -17.13 -7.59
CA ALA A 145 -17.48 -16.89 -7.47
C ALA A 145 -16.77 -18.10 -6.87
N GLU A 146 -15.63 -18.46 -7.44
CA GLU A 146 -14.70 -19.41 -6.86
C GLU A 146 -13.94 -18.80 -5.68
N ALA A 147 -13.26 -19.65 -4.91
CA ALA A 147 -12.45 -19.17 -3.78
C ALA A 147 -11.18 -18.47 -4.26
N GLY A 148 -10.96 -17.21 -3.88
CA GLY A 148 -9.75 -16.45 -4.18
C GLY A 148 -8.67 -16.57 -3.09
N ASN A 149 -8.22 -17.79 -2.78
CA ASN A 149 -7.37 -18.06 -1.62
C ASN A 149 -6.04 -17.30 -1.65
N ARG A 150 -5.41 -17.13 -2.81
CA ARG A 150 -4.13 -16.41 -2.88
C ARG A 150 -4.27 -14.93 -2.58
N TYR A 151 -5.39 -14.32 -2.99
CA TYR A 151 -5.71 -12.94 -2.62
C TYR A 151 -5.98 -12.83 -1.12
N MET A 152 -6.75 -13.76 -0.55
CA MET A 152 -7.01 -13.81 0.90
C MET A 152 -5.73 -13.99 1.72
N ASP A 153 -4.85 -14.90 1.31
CA ASP A 153 -3.59 -15.15 2.01
C ASP A 153 -2.63 -13.95 1.91
N LEU A 154 -2.58 -13.27 0.76
CA LEU A 154 -1.84 -12.02 0.63
C LEU A 154 -2.42 -10.95 1.58
N ALA A 155 -3.74 -10.78 1.59
CA ALA A 155 -4.40 -9.80 2.44
C ALA A 155 -4.11 -10.04 3.92
N ASN A 156 -4.22 -11.29 4.38
CA ASN A 156 -3.84 -11.68 5.75
C ASN A 156 -2.37 -11.40 6.04
N ALA A 157 -1.46 -11.73 5.12
CA ALA A 157 -0.03 -11.53 5.30
C ALA A 157 0.38 -10.05 5.37
N THR A 158 -0.44 -9.15 4.85
CA THR A 158 -0.19 -7.70 4.78
C THR A 158 -1.12 -6.89 5.68
N GLY A 159 -1.87 -7.53 6.59
CA GLY A 159 -2.77 -6.82 7.51
C GLY A 159 -3.96 -6.12 6.84
N GLY A 160 -4.32 -6.54 5.61
CA GLY A 160 -5.46 -5.99 4.90
C GLY A 160 -6.76 -6.71 5.23
N ASN A 161 -7.77 -6.47 4.40
CA ASN A 161 -9.15 -6.91 4.68
C ASN A 161 -9.63 -7.89 3.60
N ILE A 162 -10.52 -8.81 4.00
CA ILE A 162 -11.11 -9.82 3.14
C ILE A 162 -12.62 -9.65 3.19
N ILE A 163 -13.21 -9.39 2.03
CA ILE A 163 -14.64 -9.16 1.84
C ILE A 163 -15.15 -10.17 0.82
N SER A 164 -16.33 -10.73 1.04
CA SER A 164 -16.95 -11.61 0.05
C SER A 164 -17.45 -10.79 -1.14
N ILE A 165 -17.08 -11.17 -2.36
CA ILE A 165 -17.61 -10.54 -3.58
C ILE A 165 -19.13 -10.70 -3.70
N CYS A 166 -19.69 -11.76 -3.10
CA CYS A 166 -21.13 -12.02 -3.05
C CYS A 166 -21.86 -11.27 -1.92
N ASP A 167 -21.17 -10.48 -1.09
CA ASP A 167 -21.82 -9.70 -0.03
C ASP A 167 -22.75 -8.65 -0.65
N PRO A 168 -24.03 -8.55 -0.26
CA PRO A 168 -24.91 -7.49 -0.76
C PRO A 168 -24.55 -6.09 -0.25
N ASN A 169 -23.70 -5.96 0.77
CA ASN A 169 -23.33 -4.70 1.41
C ASN A 169 -21.85 -4.32 1.20
N TRP A 170 -21.50 -4.05 -0.06
CA TRP A 170 -20.16 -3.57 -0.44
C TRP A 170 -19.76 -2.27 0.25
N ALA A 171 -20.72 -1.39 0.56
CA ALA A 171 -20.45 -0.11 1.20
C ALA A 171 -19.76 -0.29 2.57
N GLN A 172 -20.20 -1.26 3.37
CA GLN A 172 -19.58 -1.55 4.66
C GLN A 172 -18.18 -2.17 4.49
N GLY A 173 -18.02 -3.09 3.54
CA GLY A 173 -16.71 -3.66 3.23
C GLY A 173 -15.70 -2.60 2.80
N LEU A 174 -16.05 -1.75 1.84
CA LEU A 174 -15.20 -0.67 1.36
C LEU A 174 -14.90 0.37 2.46
N ALA A 175 -15.87 0.68 3.34
CA ALA A 175 -15.62 1.55 4.49
C ALA A 175 -14.55 0.96 5.43
N SER A 176 -14.58 -0.34 5.71
CA SER A 176 -13.57 -1.00 6.54
C SER A 176 -12.18 -1.05 5.90
N ILE A 177 -12.08 -1.08 4.57
CA ILE A 177 -10.80 -0.85 3.86
C ILE A 177 -10.31 0.58 4.11
N GLY A 178 -11.22 1.56 4.04
CA GLY A 178 -10.90 2.97 4.34
C GLY A 178 -10.33 3.18 5.73
N GLU A 179 -10.89 2.52 6.76
CA GLU A 179 -10.37 2.62 8.13
C GLU A 179 -8.92 2.10 8.27
N ILE A 180 -8.56 1.06 7.52
CA ILE A 180 -7.17 0.56 7.47
C ILE A 180 -6.28 1.56 6.71
N ALA A 181 -6.73 1.99 5.54
CA ALA A 181 -5.99 2.91 4.65
C ALA A 181 -5.62 4.24 5.32
N PHE A 182 -6.49 4.73 6.19
CA PHE A 182 -6.34 5.98 6.94
C PHE A 182 -6.04 5.76 8.43
N GLY A 183 -5.57 4.55 8.78
CA GLY A 183 -5.11 4.20 10.12
C GLY A 183 -3.98 5.14 10.60
N LEU A 184 -3.81 5.21 11.92
CA LEU A 184 -2.78 6.06 12.50
C LEU A 184 -1.40 5.52 12.17
N LYS A 185 -0.49 6.41 11.72
CA LYS A 185 0.93 6.06 11.62
C LYS A 185 1.50 5.91 13.02
N VAL A 186 1.71 4.67 13.45
CA VAL A 186 2.27 4.34 14.77
C VAL A 186 3.80 4.19 14.76
N GLN A 187 4.42 3.99 13.60
CA GLN A 187 5.84 3.67 13.49
C GLN A 187 6.65 4.78 12.80
N PHE A 188 7.76 5.15 13.42
CA PHE A 188 8.64 6.23 12.98
C PHE A 188 10.10 5.77 12.93
N PHE A 189 10.61 5.62 11.71
CA PHE A 189 11.96 5.13 11.45
C PHE A 189 13.02 6.18 11.79
N LEU A 190 14.07 5.72 12.45
CA LEU A 190 15.22 6.56 12.80
C LEU A 190 16.22 6.58 11.64
N SER A 191 16.91 7.70 11.48
CA SER A 191 17.92 7.87 10.43
C SER A 191 19.21 7.10 10.68
N ARG A 192 19.48 6.73 11.94
CA ARG A 192 20.63 5.91 12.38
C ARG A 192 20.20 4.97 13.50
N VAL A 193 21.00 3.92 13.73
CA VAL A 193 20.80 3.00 14.86
C VAL A 193 21.01 3.78 16.16
N ALA A 194 20.03 3.74 17.05
CA ALA A 194 20.04 4.44 18.32
C ALA A 194 20.66 3.58 19.42
N ASP A 195 21.33 4.21 20.39
CA ASP A 195 21.62 3.59 21.69
C ASP A 195 20.32 3.61 22.53
N PRO A 196 19.65 2.47 22.74
CA PRO A 196 18.27 2.45 23.26
C PRO A 196 18.01 3.26 24.55
N PRO A 197 18.91 3.28 25.55
CA PRO A 197 18.70 4.05 26.78
C PRO A 197 18.68 5.56 26.60
N THR A 198 19.15 6.07 25.46
CA THR A 198 19.25 7.51 25.16
C THR A 198 18.05 8.05 24.40
N ILE A 199 17.16 7.17 23.93
CA ILE A 199 15.99 7.56 23.15
C ILE A 199 15.03 8.35 24.04
N THR A 200 14.77 9.60 23.64
CA THR A 200 13.73 10.43 24.22
C THR A 200 12.75 10.85 23.14
N VAL A 201 11.46 10.86 23.47
CA VAL A 201 10.37 11.15 22.54
C VAL A 201 9.54 12.29 23.09
N THR A 202 9.28 13.28 22.24
CA THR A 202 8.42 14.43 22.53
C THR A 202 7.29 14.47 21.50
N VAL A 203 6.05 14.61 21.95
CA VAL A 203 4.86 14.71 21.09
C VAL A 203 4.17 16.04 21.40
N ALA A 204 3.98 16.88 20.37
CA ALA A 204 3.41 18.22 20.51
C ALA A 204 4.08 19.08 21.62
N GLY A 205 5.40 18.94 21.77
CA GLY A 205 6.20 19.64 22.79
C GLY A 205 6.15 19.05 24.20
N ALA A 206 5.38 17.97 24.45
CA ALA A 206 5.31 17.30 25.74
C ALA A 206 6.14 15.99 25.76
N PRO A 207 6.90 15.70 26.83
CA PRO A 207 7.61 14.44 26.96
C PRO A 207 6.66 13.24 26.94
N CYS A 208 6.96 12.25 26.10
CA CYS A 208 6.23 11.00 25.98
C CYS A 208 7.13 9.88 26.52
N ALA A 209 6.85 9.39 27.72
CA ALA A 209 7.67 8.36 28.35
C ALA A 209 7.49 7.02 27.62
N GLY A 210 8.61 6.37 27.26
CA GLY A 210 8.57 5.01 26.73
C GLY A 210 8.11 4.00 27.78
N THR A 211 8.06 2.73 27.42
CA THR A 211 7.61 1.66 28.31
C THR A 211 8.35 1.65 29.66
N SER A 212 7.69 2.16 30.70
CA SER A 212 8.15 2.17 32.09
C SER A 212 6.93 2.29 33.02
N GLY A 213 6.78 1.39 33.99
CA GLY A 213 5.80 1.53 35.07
C GLY A 213 4.35 1.13 34.78
N GLY A 214 4.08 0.34 33.73
CA GLY A 214 2.80 -0.35 33.54
C GLY A 214 1.88 0.19 32.44
N ALA A 215 2.24 1.28 31.77
CA ALA A 215 1.65 1.69 30.49
C ALA A 215 2.77 1.91 29.47
N ALA A 216 2.74 1.15 28.37
CA ALA A 216 3.61 1.38 27.22
C ALA A 216 3.00 2.50 26.37
N ASN A 217 3.73 3.59 26.16
CA ASN A 217 3.31 4.61 25.17
C ASN A 217 4.02 4.40 23.84
N TRP A 218 5.25 3.92 23.88
CA TRP A 218 6.04 3.53 22.72
C TRP A 218 7.17 2.60 23.14
N ALA A 219 7.66 1.83 22.18
CA ALA A 219 8.84 1.00 22.29
C ALA A 219 9.80 1.27 21.12
N TYR A 220 11.11 1.08 21.36
CA TYR A 220 12.09 1.03 20.29
C TYR A 220 12.15 -0.40 19.73
N ASP A 221 11.94 -0.55 18.43
CA ASP A 221 12.15 -1.81 17.72
C ASP A 221 13.51 -1.79 17.01
N GLU A 222 14.44 -2.58 17.53
CA GLU A 222 15.80 -2.70 17.01
C GLU A 222 15.82 -3.29 15.59
N SER A 223 14.87 -4.18 15.27
CA SER A 223 14.84 -4.90 13.99
C SER A 223 14.56 -3.98 12.80
N SER A 224 13.64 -3.03 12.98
CA SER A 224 13.28 -2.01 12.00
C SER A 224 14.00 -0.67 12.20
N ASN A 225 14.74 -0.51 13.30
CA ASN A 225 15.32 0.76 13.74
C ASN A 225 14.28 1.88 13.79
N SER A 226 13.23 1.68 14.59
CA SER A 226 12.11 2.62 14.66
C SER A 226 11.53 2.74 16.07
N VAL A 227 10.87 3.87 16.33
CA VAL A 227 9.99 4.03 17.49
C VAL A 227 8.57 3.66 17.08
N VAL A 228 7.98 2.71 17.79
CA VAL A 228 6.61 2.22 17.58
C VAL A 228 5.76 2.71 18.75
N PHE A 229 4.76 3.54 18.46
CA PHE A 229 3.78 3.99 19.44
C PHE A 229 2.71 2.92 19.67
N GLU A 230 2.28 2.80 20.92
CA GLU A 230 1.12 2.00 21.28
C GLU A 230 -0.14 2.82 20.98
N GLU A 231 -1.07 2.26 20.20
CA GLU A 231 -2.30 2.96 19.78
C GLU A 231 -3.13 3.45 20.97
N ASN A 232 -3.17 2.65 22.03
CA ASN A 232 -3.87 2.98 23.28
C ASN A 232 -2.98 3.69 24.30
N GLY A 233 -1.77 4.11 23.90
CA GLY A 233 -0.82 4.85 24.71
C GLY A 233 -1.31 6.27 25.01
N GLY A 234 -0.94 6.79 26.18
CA GLY A 234 -1.36 8.11 26.65
C GLY A 234 -0.80 9.30 25.85
N CYS A 235 0.18 9.06 24.98
CA CYS A 235 0.77 10.08 24.11
C CYS A 235 0.88 9.63 22.64
N MET A 236 -0.07 8.79 22.19
CA MET A 236 -0.23 8.48 20.77
C MET A 236 -0.43 9.78 19.94
N PRO A 237 0.41 10.06 18.94
CA PRO A 237 0.29 11.27 18.14
C PRO A 237 -0.98 11.29 17.29
N THR A 238 -1.57 12.48 17.20
CA THR A 238 -2.71 12.76 16.31
C THR A 238 -2.24 13.46 15.03
N PRO A 239 -3.02 13.42 13.92
CA PRO A 239 -2.64 14.03 12.66
C PRO A 239 -2.24 15.51 12.82
N GLY A 240 -1.07 15.86 12.27
CA GLY A 240 -0.53 17.22 12.30
C GLY A 240 0.30 17.56 13.55
N GLN A 241 0.38 16.68 14.56
CA GLN A 241 1.29 16.88 15.69
C GLN A 241 2.74 16.60 15.29
N GLU A 242 3.64 17.45 15.78
CA GLU A 242 5.08 17.24 15.65
C GLU A 242 5.55 16.17 16.63
N ILE A 243 6.40 15.27 16.13
CA ILE A 243 7.08 14.24 16.90
C ILE A 243 8.58 14.51 16.78
N VAL A 244 9.24 14.64 17.93
CA VAL A 244 10.69 14.81 18.01
C VAL A 244 11.26 13.61 18.73
N ILE A 245 12.19 12.91 18.07
CA ILE A 245 12.89 11.75 18.63
C ILE A 245 14.38 12.09 18.67
N GLU A 246 14.94 12.20 19.88
CA GLU A 246 16.36 12.48 20.12
C GLU A 246 17.02 11.22 20.69
N TYR A 247 18.22 10.91 20.23
CA TYR A 247 18.99 9.74 20.64
C TYR A 247 20.47 9.92 20.31
N ASP A 248 21.32 9.27 21.09
CA ASP A 248 22.72 9.06 20.73
C ASP A 248 22.80 7.86 19.77
N THR A 249 23.71 7.93 18.80
CA THR A 249 23.90 6.83 17.85
C THR A 249 24.68 5.70 18.49
N LEU A 250 24.22 4.46 18.34
CA LEU A 250 24.95 3.30 18.84
C LEU A 250 26.33 3.22 18.17
N CYS A 251 27.39 3.28 18.97
CA CYS A 251 28.76 3.11 18.48
C CYS A 251 29.11 1.63 18.45
N PHE A 252 29.26 1.06 17.25
CA PHE A 252 29.86 -0.26 17.09
C PHE A 252 31.38 -0.11 17.26
N LEU A 253 31.92 -0.57 18.39
CA LEU A 253 33.35 -0.79 18.51
C LEU A 253 33.69 -2.04 17.70
N GLU A 254 34.51 -1.87 16.65
CA GLU A 254 35.08 -2.96 15.86
C GLU A 254 35.92 -3.93 16.70
#